data_AF-W0JU80-F1
#
_entry.id   AF-W0JU80-F1
#
_cell.length_a   1.000
_cell.length_b   1.000
_cell.length_c   1.000
_cell.angle_alpha   90.00
_cell.angle_beta   90.00
_cell.angle_gamma   90.00
#
_symmetry.space_group_name_H-M   'P 1'
#
loop_
_entity.id
_entity.type
_entity.pdbx_description
1 polymer ?
#
loop_
_entity_poly.entity_id
_entity_poly.type
_entity_poly.pdbx_seq_one_letter_code
_entity_poly.pdbx_strand_id
1 'polypeptide(L)'
;MSNPDESPPTAPEDGYLEGVDADSVLEADGTTLSLTPAQHERLKNRLHGAQFAALRRADGRYLVIGRGGEDGPGERRQRVCSLLEERRSATAFRLEDFGFTGEELELWAPAFDILAGMATHVVGVLEDYDGGHVWELGFLYRQQSHVRDVLWLLKRVYDSESKRREKYDNGMAASHLAALEEVAGDHVIRWSEPEDLPEAVSEIPATLE
;
A
#
# COMPACT_ATOMS: atom_id res chain seq x y z
N MET A 1 -17.65 -22.05 51.17
CA MET A 1 -17.65 -20.57 51.13
C MET A 1 -16.30 -20.12 51.65
N SER A 2 -15.39 -19.47 50.94
CA SER A 2 -15.26 -19.08 49.54
C SER A 2 -13.76 -18.81 49.32
N ASN A 3 -13.21 -19.25 48.20
CA ASN A 3 -12.05 -18.65 47.52
C ASN A 3 -12.62 -18.08 46.19
N PRO A 4 -11.96 -17.18 45.44
CA PRO A 4 -10.70 -16.48 45.68
C PRO A 4 -10.83 -14.94 45.51
N ASP A 5 -9.77 -14.18 45.78
CA ASP A 5 -9.65 -12.78 45.33
C ASP A 5 -8.84 -12.78 44.04
N GLU A 6 -9.54 -12.55 42.93
CA GLU A 6 -9.00 -12.39 41.58
C GLU A 6 -8.20 -11.08 41.51
N SER A 7 -6.88 -11.18 41.39
CA SER A 7 -6.11 -10.08 40.81
C SER A 7 -6.56 -9.89 39.36
N PRO A 8 -6.93 -8.68 38.93
CA PRO A 8 -7.33 -8.47 37.55
C PRO A 8 -6.14 -8.75 36.61
N PRO A 9 -6.39 -9.30 35.41
CA PRO A 9 -5.34 -9.50 34.44
C PRO A 9 -4.75 -8.14 34.06
N THR A 10 -3.46 -7.96 34.31
CA THR A 10 -2.64 -6.92 33.70
C THR A 10 -2.87 -6.97 32.19
N ALA A 11 -3.42 -5.89 31.64
CA ALA A 11 -3.47 -5.67 30.20
C ALA A 11 -2.08 -5.93 29.61
N PRO A 12 -1.97 -6.57 28.43
CA PRO A 12 -0.67 -6.78 27.81
C PRO A 12 -0.06 -5.40 27.58
N GLU A 13 1.10 -5.16 28.20
CA GLU A 13 1.94 -4.01 27.90
C GLU A 13 2.19 -4.04 26.39
N ASP A 14 1.74 -3.00 25.70
CA ASP A 14 1.97 -2.77 24.28
C ASP A 14 3.47 -2.80 24.04
N GLY A 15 3.95 -3.96 23.56
CA GLY A 15 5.32 -4.16 23.11
C GLY A 15 5.56 -3.25 21.91
N TYR A 16 6.11 -2.06 22.18
CA TYR A 16 6.77 -1.21 21.22
C TYR A 16 7.70 -2.07 20.36
N LEU A 17 7.55 -2.01 19.03
CA LEU A 17 8.58 -2.56 18.15
C LEU A 17 9.80 -1.66 18.33
N GLU A 18 10.90 -2.26 18.75
CA GLU A 18 12.20 -1.61 18.78
C GLU A 18 12.57 -1.25 17.33
N GLY A 19 12.32 0.01 16.95
CA GLY A 19 12.75 0.58 15.66
C GLY A 19 11.68 1.25 14.79
N VAL A 20 10.37 1.14 15.10
CA VAL A 20 9.33 1.90 14.36
C VAL A 20 8.29 2.41 15.36
N ASP A 21 8.52 3.62 15.86
CA ASP A 21 7.49 4.38 16.56
C ASP A 21 6.63 5.11 15.53
N ALA A 22 5.32 4.91 15.55
CA ALA A 22 4.40 5.63 14.67
C ALA A 22 4.53 7.15 14.85
N ASP A 23 4.87 7.60 16.06
CA ASP A 23 5.16 9.00 16.36
C ASP A 23 6.49 9.44 15.71
N SER A 24 7.50 8.54 15.60
CA SER A 24 8.78 8.85 14.95
C SER A 24 8.70 8.91 13.41
N VAL A 25 7.84 8.10 12.78
CA VAL A 25 7.60 8.14 11.33
C VAL A 25 6.97 9.47 10.92
N LEU A 26 6.13 10.04 11.79
CA LEU A 26 5.48 11.34 11.59
C LEU A 26 6.42 12.54 11.81
N GLU A 27 7.49 12.38 12.60
CA GLU A 27 8.46 13.45 12.91
C GLU A 27 9.69 13.46 11.97
N ALA A 28 9.96 12.38 11.22
CA ALA A 28 11.26 12.15 10.60
C ALA A 28 11.57 12.96 9.32
N ASP A 29 10.60 13.52 8.61
CA ASP A 29 10.88 14.29 7.40
C ASP A 29 10.12 15.61 7.38
N GLY A 30 10.85 16.74 7.38
CA GLY A 30 10.35 18.13 7.32
C GLY A 30 9.59 18.51 6.04
N THR A 31 8.94 17.54 5.39
CA THR A 31 7.91 17.70 4.35
C THR A 31 6.53 17.24 4.81
N THR A 32 6.34 16.97 6.10
CA THR A 32 5.03 16.67 6.69
C THR A 32 4.05 17.80 6.38
N LEU A 33 2.97 17.47 5.68
CA LEU A 33 1.73 18.25 5.76
C LEU A 33 1.45 18.42 7.25
N SER A 34 1.54 19.65 7.78
CA SER A 34 1.32 19.92 9.20
C SER A 34 -0.13 19.59 9.52
N LEU A 35 -0.40 18.36 9.95
CA LEU A 35 -1.72 17.90 10.31
C LEU A 35 -2.20 18.70 11.53
N THR A 36 -3.46 19.12 11.48
CA THR A 36 -4.10 19.63 12.69
C THR A 36 -4.21 18.50 13.72
N PRO A 37 -4.26 18.80 15.03
CA PRO A 37 -4.45 17.77 16.05
C PRO A 37 -5.69 16.89 15.82
N ALA A 38 -6.76 17.46 15.25
CA ALA A 38 -7.97 16.73 14.88
C ALA A 38 -7.73 15.75 13.72
N GLN A 39 -6.91 16.11 12.73
CA GLN A 39 -6.51 15.22 11.64
C GLN A 39 -5.58 14.12 12.14
N HIS A 40 -4.67 14.44 13.06
CA HIS A 40 -3.80 13.47 13.72
C HIS A 40 -4.60 12.41 14.48
N GLU A 41 -5.55 12.83 15.31
CA GLU A 41 -6.42 11.90 16.04
C GLU A 41 -7.30 11.05 15.10
N ARG A 42 -7.80 11.62 13.99
CA ARG A 42 -8.55 10.85 12.99
C ARG A 42 -7.69 9.79 12.31
N LEU A 43 -6.50 10.16 11.88
CA LEU A 43 -5.52 9.26 11.26
C LEU A 43 -5.18 8.11 12.22
N LYS A 44 -4.85 8.47 13.46
CA LYS A 44 -4.56 7.54 14.55
C LYS A 44 -5.72 6.57 14.79
N ASN A 45 -6.94 7.06 14.96
CA ASN A 45 -8.11 6.20 15.21
C ASN A 45 -8.40 5.21 14.07
N ARG A 46 -8.11 5.55 12.82
CA ARG A 46 -8.27 4.63 11.68
C ARG A 46 -7.15 3.61 11.57
N LEU A 47 -5.93 4.04 11.91
CA LEU A 47 -4.76 3.17 11.96
C LEU A 47 -4.70 2.33 13.25
N HIS A 48 -5.62 2.52 14.21
CA HIS A 48 -5.78 1.64 15.35
C HIS A 48 -6.92 0.66 15.13
N GLY A 49 -6.59 -0.62 14.95
CA GLY A 49 -7.60 -1.67 14.80
C GLY A 49 -7.01 -3.04 14.58
N ALA A 50 -7.89 -4.04 14.43
CA ALA A 50 -7.50 -5.42 14.21
C ALA A 50 -6.63 -5.61 12.95
N GLN A 51 -6.86 -4.81 11.90
CA GLN A 51 -6.05 -4.80 10.68
C GLN A 51 -4.62 -4.32 10.93
N PHE A 52 -4.44 -3.24 11.70
CA PHE A 52 -3.10 -2.76 12.07
C PHE A 52 -2.35 -3.77 12.96
N ALA A 53 -3.07 -4.43 13.86
CA ALA A 53 -2.50 -5.52 14.66
C ALA A 53 -2.17 -6.76 13.82
N ALA A 54 -2.86 -7.01 12.70
CA ALA A 54 -2.52 -8.05 11.74
C ALA A 54 -1.25 -7.68 10.95
N LEU A 55 -1.14 -6.42 10.50
CA LEU A 55 0.08 -5.90 9.87
C LEU A 55 1.31 -6.12 10.74
N ARG A 56 1.24 -5.73 12.03
CA ARG A 56 2.38 -5.88 12.95
C ARG A 56 2.84 -7.33 13.18
N ARG A 57 1.96 -8.31 12.95
CA ARG A 57 2.27 -9.74 13.13
C ARG A 57 2.73 -10.44 11.84
N ALA A 58 2.58 -9.78 10.70
CA ALA A 58 2.97 -10.31 9.40
C ALA A 58 4.44 -10.02 9.09
N ASP A 59 5.11 -11.03 8.54
CA ASP A 59 6.49 -10.94 8.04
C ASP A 59 6.51 -10.24 6.67
N GLY A 60 5.54 -10.60 5.80
CA GLY A 60 5.34 -9.98 4.49
C GLY A 60 4.16 -9.02 4.52
N ARG A 61 4.41 -7.71 4.37
CA ARG A 61 3.38 -6.67 4.37
C ARG A 61 3.36 -6.02 2.99
N TYR A 62 2.27 -6.19 2.25
CA TYR A 62 2.14 -5.68 0.89
C TYR A 62 1.13 -4.55 0.84
N LEU A 63 1.61 -3.31 0.68
CA LEU A 63 0.72 -2.19 0.35
C LEU A 63 0.40 -2.24 -1.13
N VAL A 64 -0.86 -2.51 -1.48
CA VAL A 64 -1.28 -2.66 -2.89
C VAL A 64 -1.99 -1.39 -3.35
N ILE A 65 -1.41 -0.69 -4.33
CA ILE A 65 -1.98 0.49 -4.98
C ILE A 65 -2.47 0.16 -6.39
N GLY A 66 -3.42 0.94 -6.88
CA GLY A 66 -4.04 0.75 -8.18
C GLY A 66 -5.49 1.23 -8.18
N ARG A 67 -6.16 1.12 -9.32
CA ARG A 67 -7.54 1.57 -9.47
C ARG A 67 -8.45 0.92 -8.41
N GLY A 68 -9.19 1.76 -7.69
CA GLY A 68 -10.20 1.32 -6.73
C GLY A 68 -11.48 0.85 -7.41
N GLY A 69 -12.45 0.40 -6.61
CA GLY A 69 -13.75 -0.10 -7.06
C GLY A 69 -13.87 -1.62 -7.04
N GLU A 70 -15.05 -2.11 -7.38
CA GLU A 70 -15.44 -3.52 -7.32
C GLU A 70 -15.54 -4.18 -8.69
N ASP A 71 -15.20 -3.47 -9.77
CA ASP A 71 -15.32 -3.98 -11.14
C ASP A 71 -13.98 -3.92 -11.87
N GLY A 72 -13.72 -4.91 -12.74
CA GLY A 72 -12.67 -4.84 -13.74
C GLY A 72 -11.28 -4.64 -13.11
N PRO A 73 -10.60 -3.49 -13.29
CA PRO A 73 -9.31 -3.25 -12.66
C PRO A 73 -9.33 -3.34 -11.13
N GLY A 74 -10.42 -2.93 -10.48
CA GLY A 74 -10.57 -3.01 -9.02
C GLY A 74 -10.64 -4.46 -8.51
N GLU A 75 -11.35 -5.34 -9.22
CA GLU A 75 -11.38 -6.78 -8.93
C GLU A 75 -9.99 -7.41 -9.09
N ARG A 76 -9.25 -7.01 -10.13
CA ARG A 76 -7.90 -7.53 -10.37
C ARG A 76 -6.91 -7.07 -9.31
N ARG A 77 -7.01 -5.82 -8.83
CA ARG A 77 -6.27 -5.35 -7.65
C ARG A 77 -6.61 -6.17 -6.40
N GLN A 78 -7.88 -6.49 -6.18
CA GLN A 78 -8.29 -7.38 -5.07
C GLN A 78 -7.74 -8.79 -5.25
N ARG A 79 -7.73 -9.32 -6.49
CA ARG A 79 -7.15 -10.62 -6.79
C ARG A 79 -5.65 -10.66 -6.47
N VAL A 80 -4.91 -9.61 -6.79
CA VAL A 80 -3.50 -9.46 -6.40
C VAL A 80 -3.34 -9.49 -4.87
N CYS A 81 -4.21 -8.80 -4.12
CA CYS A 81 -4.20 -8.88 -2.66
C CYS A 81 -4.37 -10.32 -2.18
N SER A 82 -5.39 -11.04 -2.65
CA SER A 82 -5.63 -12.43 -2.26
C SER A 82 -4.45 -13.35 -2.58
N LEU A 83 -3.83 -13.20 -3.75
CA LEU A 83 -2.66 -13.99 -4.15
C LEU A 83 -1.44 -13.74 -3.25
N LEU A 84 -1.25 -12.51 -2.79
CA LEU A 84 -0.18 -12.15 -1.85
C LEU A 84 -0.47 -12.69 -0.45
N GLU A 85 -1.73 -12.68 -0.01
CA GLU A 85 -2.16 -13.25 1.28
C GLU A 85 -2.13 -14.78 1.36
N GLU A 86 -2.13 -15.48 0.21
CA GLU A 86 -1.91 -16.93 0.16
C GLU A 86 -0.49 -17.32 0.63
N ARG A 87 0.44 -16.35 0.71
CA ARG A 87 1.81 -16.57 1.20
C ARG A 87 1.83 -16.73 2.72
N ARG A 88 2.80 -17.50 3.22
CA ARG A 88 2.96 -17.72 4.66
C ARG A 88 3.29 -16.41 5.38
N SER A 89 2.58 -16.14 6.47
CA SER A 89 2.78 -14.95 7.32
C SER A 89 2.70 -13.63 6.54
N ALA A 90 1.94 -13.58 5.45
CA ALA A 90 1.76 -12.39 4.63
C ALA A 90 0.40 -11.74 4.87
N THR A 91 0.35 -10.43 4.67
CA THR A 91 -0.90 -9.67 4.57
C THR A 91 -0.77 -8.63 3.48
N ALA A 92 -1.82 -8.50 2.67
CA ALA A 92 -1.92 -7.48 1.65
C ALA A 92 -3.04 -6.52 2.03
N PHE A 93 -2.80 -5.23 1.84
CA PHE A 93 -3.69 -4.20 2.33
C PHE A 93 -3.68 -2.99 1.43
N ARG A 94 -4.74 -2.20 1.56
CA ARG A 94 -5.03 -1.02 0.76
C ARG A 94 -5.41 0.13 1.67
N LEU A 95 -5.30 1.36 1.17
CA LEU A 95 -5.77 2.55 1.91
C LEU A 95 -7.26 2.43 2.26
N GLU A 96 -8.05 1.89 1.34
CA GLU A 96 -9.49 1.70 1.49
C GLU A 96 -9.85 0.74 2.63
N ASP A 97 -8.95 -0.20 2.99
CA ASP A 97 -9.20 -1.15 4.08
C ASP A 97 -9.22 -0.44 5.45
N PHE A 98 -8.48 0.67 5.57
CA PHE A 98 -8.49 1.59 6.72
C PHE A 98 -9.55 2.70 6.58
N GLY A 99 -10.43 2.59 5.58
CA GLY A 99 -11.51 3.53 5.30
C GLY A 99 -11.08 4.77 4.54
N PHE A 100 -9.81 4.91 4.12
CA PHE A 100 -9.38 6.05 3.32
C PHE A 100 -9.94 5.94 1.90
N THR A 101 -11.08 6.58 1.68
CA THR A 101 -11.74 6.67 0.37
C THR A 101 -11.65 8.12 -0.15
N GLY A 102 -12.00 8.34 -1.42
CA GLY A 102 -11.75 9.61 -2.13
C GLY A 102 -12.39 10.87 -1.54
N GLU A 103 -13.16 10.74 -0.46
CA GLU A 103 -13.79 11.84 0.27
C GLU A 103 -12.82 12.52 1.28
N GLU A 104 -11.72 11.87 1.67
CA GLU A 104 -10.77 12.35 2.68
C GLU A 104 -9.35 12.56 2.13
N LEU A 105 -9.26 13.22 0.98
CA LEU A 105 -7.99 13.48 0.27
C LEU A 105 -6.90 14.13 1.15
N GLU A 106 -7.28 14.91 2.16
CA GLU A 106 -6.34 15.55 3.09
C GLU A 106 -5.60 14.55 4.00
N LEU A 107 -6.17 13.37 4.26
CA LEU A 107 -5.57 12.31 5.07
C LEU A 107 -4.90 11.24 4.22
N TRP A 108 -5.08 11.25 2.91
CA TRP A 108 -4.55 10.22 2.01
C TRP A 108 -3.03 10.20 1.97
N ALA A 109 -2.38 11.35 1.72
CA ALA A 109 -0.92 11.45 1.73
C ALA A 109 -0.28 10.97 3.04
N PRO A 110 -0.67 11.47 4.22
CA PRO A 110 -0.07 11.02 5.47
C PRO A 110 -0.40 9.56 5.81
N ALA A 111 -1.60 9.06 5.48
CA ALA A 111 -1.92 7.65 5.64
C ALA A 111 -1.06 6.76 4.73
N PHE A 112 -0.90 7.18 3.47
CA PHE A 112 -0.06 6.50 2.50
C PHE A 112 1.38 6.41 3.00
N ASP A 113 1.94 7.52 3.48
CA ASP A 113 3.32 7.59 3.99
C ASP A 113 3.55 6.60 5.14
N ILE A 114 2.66 6.60 6.15
CA ILE A 114 2.74 5.65 7.28
C ILE A 114 2.62 4.20 6.78
N LEU A 115 1.63 3.91 5.94
CA LEU A 115 1.37 2.56 5.44
C LEU A 115 2.50 2.04 4.54
N ALA A 116 3.11 2.91 3.73
CA ALA A 116 4.27 2.59 2.91
C ALA A 116 5.50 2.32 3.78
N GLY A 117 5.75 3.14 4.81
CA GLY A 117 6.81 2.91 5.79
C GLY A 117 6.66 1.62 6.60
N MET A 118 5.44 1.11 6.72
CA MET A 118 5.17 -0.20 7.34
C MET A 118 5.27 -1.36 6.34
N ALA A 119 5.20 -1.12 5.04
CA ALA A 119 5.18 -2.18 4.05
C ALA A 119 6.56 -2.83 3.87
N THR A 120 6.58 -4.15 3.68
CA THR A 120 7.75 -4.86 3.17
C THR A 120 7.92 -4.59 1.68
N HIS A 121 6.81 -4.55 0.95
CA HIS A 121 6.76 -4.21 -0.47
C HIS A 121 5.56 -3.33 -0.77
N VAL A 122 5.74 -2.38 -1.69
CA VAL A 122 4.64 -1.62 -2.29
C VAL A 122 4.39 -2.17 -3.68
N VAL A 123 3.16 -2.58 -3.97
CA VAL A 123 2.78 -3.25 -5.23
C VAL A 123 1.79 -2.39 -6.00
N GLY A 124 2.21 -1.83 -7.12
CA GLY A 124 1.36 -1.04 -8.02
C GLY A 124 0.75 -1.88 -9.14
N VAL A 125 -0.58 -2.02 -9.14
CA VAL A 125 -1.33 -2.70 -10.20
C VAL A 125 -1.81 -1.66 -11.21
N LEU A 126 -1.17 -1.63 -12.38
CA LEU A 126 -1.34 -0.57 -13.38
C LEU A 126 -1.99 -1.11 -14.64
N GLU A 127 -3.20 -0.66 -14.91
CA GLU A 127 -3.96 -1.01 -16.11
C GLU A 127 -4.42 0.20 -16.91
N ASP A 128 -4.58 1.32 -16.24
CA ASP A 128 -5.01 2.58 -16.82
C ASP A 128 -4.51 3.76 -15.97
N TYR A 129 -4.80 4.97 -16.44
CA TYR A 129 -4.56 6.21 -15.71
C TYR A 129 -5.82 6.78 -15.05
N ASP A 130 -6.81 5.95 -14.77
CA ASP A 130 -8.08 6.37 -14.18
C ASP A 130 -8.09 6.13 -12.67
N GLY A 131 -7.89 7.18 -11.88
CA GLY A 131 -8.11 7.14 -10.43
C GLY A 131 -7.00 7.77 -9.61
N GLY A 132 -7.16 7.66 -8.28
CA GLY A 132 -6.23 8.24 -7.31
C GLY A 132 -4.85 7.59 -7.28
N HIS A 133 -4.71 6.38 -7.81
CA HIS A 133 -3.43 5.65 -7.79
C HIS A 133 -2.34 6.33 -8.61
N VAL A 134 -2.69 7.07 -9.65
CA VAL A 134 -1.73 7.91 -10.39
C VAL A 134 -1.12 8.97 -9.48
N TRP A 135 -1.90 9.49 -8.52
CA TRP A 135 -1.43 10.45 -7.53
C TRP A 135 -0.58 9.79 -6.44
N GLU A 136 -0.99 8.61 -5.96
CA GLU A 136 -0.20 7.79 -5.01
C GLU A 136 1.19 7.46 -5.60
N LEU A 137 1.22 7.08 -6.88
CA LEU A 137 2.44 6.85 -7.67
C LEU A 137 3.30 8.13 -7.81
N GLY A 138 2.68 9.28 -8.07
CA GLY A 138 3.40 10.56 -8.10
C GLY A 138 3.95 10.97 -6.73
N PHE A 139 3.26 10.61 -5.65
CA PHE A 139 3.69 10.87 -4.27
C PHE A 139 4.90 9.99 -3.89
N LEU A 140 4.86 8.70 -4.24
CA LEU A 140 5.99 7.75 -4.14
C LEU A 140 7.26 8.26 -4.82
N TYR A 141 7.13 8.94 -5.96
CA TYR A 141 8.28 9.52 -6.64
C TYR A 141 8.90 10.70 -5.85
N ARG A 142 8.05 11.48 -5.16
CA ARG A 142 8.43 12.71 -4.44
C ARG A 142 8.96 12.44 -3.03
N GLN A 143 8.38 11.50 -2.30
CA GLN A 143 8.79 11.16 -0.94
C GLN A 143 9.55 9.84 -0.92
N GLN A 144 10.77 9.94 -0.40
CA GLN A 144 11.60 8.86 0.11
C GLN A 144 12.25 7.92 -0.92
N SER A 145 13.58 7.87 -0.85
CA SER A 145 14.41 6.83 -1.43
C SER A 145 14.02 5.42 -0.98
N HIS A 146 13.46 5.28 0.24
CA HIS A 146 13.17 3.98 0.84
C HIS A 146 12.02 3.21 0.14
N VAL A 147 10.99 3.91 -0.35
CA VAL A 147 9.87 3.21 -1.01
C VAL A 147 10.25 2.72 -2.40
N ARG A 148 11.27 3.33 -3.02
CA ARG A 148 11.77 2.95 -4.35
C ARG A 148 12.35 1.53 -4.35
N ASP A 149 13.10 1.20 -3.31
CA ASP A 149 13.77 -0.10 -3.18
C ASP A 149 12.77 -1.25 -2.95
N VAL A 150 11.57 -0.92 -2.49
CA VAL A 150 10.52 -1.90 -2.17
C VAL A 150 9.32 -1.83 -3.13
N LEU A 151 9.38 -0.95 -4.14
CA LEU A 151 8.31 -0.77 -5.14
C LEU A 151 8.39 -1.83 -6.23
N TRP A 152 7.25 -2.49 -6.48
CA TRP A 152 7.01 -3.43 -7.57
C TRP A 152 5.82 -2.96 -8.40
N LEU A 153 5.95 -2.99 -9.72
CA LEU A 153 4.91 -2.56 -10.65
C LEU A 153 4.42 -3.74 -11.49
N LEU A 154 3.14 -4.10 -11.34
CA LEU A 154 2.42 -5.04 -12.19
C LEU A 154 1.70 -4.27 -13.30
N LYS A 155 2.38 -4.07 -14.44
CA LYS A 155 1.86 -3.25 -15.54
C LYS A 155 1.21 -4.09 -16.64
N ARG A 156 -0.04 -3.76 -16.94
CA ARG A 156 -0.75 -4.36 -18.06
C ARG A 156 -0.26 -3.84 -19.41
N VAL A 157 0.04 -4.76 -20.31
CA VAL A 157 0.33 -4.54 -21.72
C VAL A 157 -0.92 -4.88 -22.52
N TYR A 158 -1.22 -4.07 -23.54
CA TYR A 158 -2.34 -4.28 -24.43
C TYR A 158 -1.84 -4.55 -25.85
N ASP A 159 -2.37 -5.59 -26.48
CA ASP A 159 -1.96 -6.03 -27.83
C ASP A 159 -2.17 -4.98 -28.91
N SER A 160 -3.20 -4.14 -28.76
CA SER A 160 -3.50 -3.10 -29.74
C SER A 160 -3.10 -1.72 -29.23
N GLU A 161 -2.46 -0.97 -30.12
CA GLU A 161 -2.08 0.41 -29.84
C GLU A 161 -3.30 1.28 -29.48
N SER A 162 -4.45 1.04 -30.11
CA SER A 162 -5.69 1.76 -29.81
C SER A 162 -6.16 1.53 -28.37
N LYS A 163 -6.15 0.28 -27.88
CA LYS A 163 -6.51 -0.03 -26.49
C LYS A 163 -5.48 0.53 -25.51
N ARG A 164 -4.19 0.38 -25.84
CA ARG A 164 -3.11 0.97 -25.03
C ARG A 164 -3.29 2.47 -24.91
N ARG A 165 -3.59 3.16 -26.00
CA ARG A 165 -3.84 4.59 -25.99
C ARG A 165 -5.07 4.89 -25.15
N GLU A 166 -6.21 4.27 -25.41
CA GLU A 166 -7.44 4.46 -24.62
C GLU A 166 -7.19 4.35 -23.11
N LYS A 167 -6.41 3.35 -22.68
CA LYS A 167 -6.12 3.09 -21.27
C LYS A 167 -5.06 4.01 -20.67
N TYR A 168 -4.14 4.49 -21.50
CA TYR A 168 -3.00 5.29 -21.07
C TYR A 168 -2.96 6.69 -21.73
N ASP A 169 -4.10 7.27 -22.13
CA ASP A 169 -4.16 8.59 -22.80
C ASP A 169 -4.14 9.76 -21.80
N ASN A 170 -3.12 9.81 -20.95
CA ASN A 170 -2.89 10.94 -20.06
C ASN A 170 -1.40 11.24 -20.01
N GLY A 171 -0.98 12.33 -20.67
CA GLY A 171 0.43 12.70 -20.80
C GLY A 171 1.13 12.98 -19.47
N MET A 172 0.41 13.52 -18.48
CA MET A 172 0.96 13.77 -17.15
C MET A 172 1.13 12.47 -16.37
N ALA A 173 0.13 11.59 -16.40
CA ALA A 173 0.25 10.28 -15.77
C ALA A 173 1.35 9.44 -16.42
N ALA A 174 1.47 9.51 -17.75
CA ALA A 174 2.52 8.84 -18.51
C ALA A 174 3.93 9.30 -18.14
N SER A 175 4.14 10.60 -17.93
CA SER A 175 5.46 11.10 -17.53
C SER A 175 5.84 10.66 -16.10
N HIS A 176 4.88 10.66 -15.17
CA HIS A 176 5.13 10.18 -13.80
C HIS A 176 5.39 8.67 -13.80
N LEU A 177 4.60 7.90 -14.53
CA LEU A 177 4.81 6.46 -14.64
C LEU A 177 6.16 6.13 -15.29
N ALA A 178 6.55 6.84 -16.35
CA ALA A 178 7.85 6.61 -16.98
C ALA A 178 9.01 6.82 -15.97
N ALA A 179 8.93 7.86 -15.13
CA ALA A 179 9.92 8.10 -14.09
C ALA A 179 9.90 7.00 -13.00
N LEU A 180 8.73 6.46 -12.67
CA LEU A 180 8.61 5.34 -11.72
C LEU A 180 9.11 4.02 -12.31
N GLU A 181 8.87 3.76 -13.59
CA GLU A 181 9.40 2.58 -14.28
C GLU A 181 10.92 2.62 -14.34
N GLU A 182 11.50 3.80 -14.59
CA GLU A 182 12.95 3.99 -14.57
C GLU A 182 13.53 3.70 -13.18
N VAL A 183 12.83 4.11 -12.12
CA VAL A 183 13.24 3.89 -10.73
C VAL A 183 13.04 2.44 -10.29
N ALA A 184 11.92 1.83 -10.64
CA ALA A 184 11.60 0.45 -10.28
C ALA A 184 12.47 -0.56 -11.05
N GLY A 185 12.97 -0.20 -12.24
CA GLY A 185 13.91 -1.02 -13.00
C GLY A 185 13.40 -2.44 -13.24
N ASP A 186 14.11 -3.42 -12.70
CA ASP A 186 13.78 -4.84 -12.82
C ASP A 186 12.51 -5.24 -12.03
N HIS A 187 11.98 -4.36 -11.16
CA HIS A 187 10.74 -4.59 -10.43
C HIS A 187 9.47 -4.25 -11.25
N VAL A 188 9.61 -3.99 -12.55
CA VAL A 188 8.48 -3.77 -13.48
C VAL A 188 8.12 -5.07 -14.19
N ILE A 189 7.14 -5.77 -13.66
CA ILE A 189 6.60 -7.02 -14.20
C ILE A 189 5.43 -6.69 -15.12
N ARG A 190 5.45 -7.25 -16.34
CA ARG A 190 4.43 -7.01 -17.37
C ARG A 190 3.53 -8.21 -17.52
N TRP A 191 2.24 -7.95 -17.69
CA TRP A 191 1.22 -8.98 -17.91
C TRP A 191 0.23 -8.51 -18.97
N SER A 192 -0.45 -9.43 -19.67
CA SER A 192 -1.35 -9.05 -20.77
C SER A 192 -2.79 -9.40 -20.44
N GLU A 193 -3.00 -10.63 -19.97
CA GLU A 193 -4.30 -11.19 -19.67
C GLU A 193 -4.49 -11.43 -18.17
N PRO A 194 -5.73 -11.39 -17.65
CA PRO A 194 -6.00 -11.60 -16.23
C PRO A 194 -5.49 -12.93 -15.68
N GLU A 195 -5.39 -13.96 -16.52
CA GLU A 195 -4.83 -15.27 -16.19
C GLU A 195 -3.31 -15.28 -15.96
N ASP A 196 -2.60 -14.24 -16.42
CA ASP A 196 -1.16 -14.07 -16.21
C ASP A 196 -0.84 -13.51 -14.81
N LEU A 197 -1.83 -12.90 -14.15
CA LEU A 197 -1.64 -12.24 -12.84
C LEU A 197 -1.03 -13.14 -11.76
N PRO A 198 -1.42 -14.42 -11.60
CA PRO A 198 -0.79 -15.29 -10.61
C PRO A 198 0.71 -15.48 -10.85
N GLU A 199 1.13 -15.62 -12.12
CA GLU A 199 2.55 -15.75 -12.47
C GLU A 199 3.28 -14.43 -12.19
N ALA A 200 2.73 -13.31 -12.65
CA ALA A 200 3.30 -11.99 -12.39
C ALA A 200 3.44 -11.68 -10.88
N VAL A 201 2.44 -12.03 -10.07
CA VAL A 201 2.49 -11.86 -8.62
C VAL A 201 3.57 -12.75 -8.00
N SER A 202 3.83 -13.94 -8.55
CA SER A 202 4.83 -14.87 -8.02
C SER A 202 6.27 -14.36 -8.14
N GLU A 203 6.53 -13.43 -9.07
CA GLU A 203 7.84 -12.79 -9.25
C GLU A 203 8.16 -11.79 -8.14
N ILE A 204 7.16 -11.27 -7.43
CA ILE A 204 7.37 -10.36 -6.29
C ILE A 204 7.93 -11.18 -5.12
N PRO A 205 9.07 -10.82 -4.51
CA PRO A 205 9.67 -11.56 -3.43
C PRO A 205 8.79 -11.59 -2.18
N ALA A 206 8.99 -12.60 -1.33
CA ALA A 206 8.25 -12.76 -0.09
C ALA A 206 8.74 -11.81 1.03
N THR A 207 10.01 -11.45 0.97
CA THR A 207 10.79 -10.68 1.97
C THR A 207 11.85 -9.85 1.26
N LEU A 208 12.36 -8.80 1.92
CA LEU A 208 13.53 -8.05 1.45
C LEU A 208 14.79 -8.93 1.53
N GLU A 209 15.58 -8.97 0.45
CA GLU A 209 16.89 -9.67 0.38
C GLU A 209 18.04 -8.81 0.93
#